data_AF-A0A0C2F1V6-F1
#
_entry.id   AF-A0A0C2F1V6-F1
#
_cell.length_a   1.000
_cell.length_b   1.000
_cell.length_c   1.000
_cell.angle_alpha   90.00
_cell.angle_beta   90.00
_cell.angle_gamma   90.00
#
_symmetry.space_group_name_H-M   'P 1'
#
loop_
_entity.id
_entity.type
_entity.pdbx_description
1 polymer ?
#
loop_
_entity_poly.entity_id
_entity_poly.type
_entity_poly.pdbx_seq_one_letter_code
_entity_poly.pdbx_strand_id
1 'polypeptide(L)'
;FLSLYHAYCQNKAASDAIRKEFCEMSSFFADCQRRAGHPLPLGAYLLKPVQRITKYQLLLRELERHCRPEVRPEVAAALSTMLELLAQINAAIHQLHISGFNGDLRLLGPLRLQSECDVYQFSRKKKGKTARAQRRHLFLFDGGVLFCKKRNPPSQPSSLDPEYYEHKMCIPIISRAT
;
A
#
# COMPACT_ATOMS: atom_id res chain seq x y z
N PHE A 1 12.08 3.48 -10.40
CA PHE A 1 12.33 2.60 -9.23
C PHE A 1 11.03 2.27 -8.50
N LEU A 2 10.27 3.27 -8.06
CA LEU A 2 8.95 3.12 -7.42
C LEU A 2 7.94 2.28 -8.23
N SER A 3 7.72 2.61 -9.50
CA SER A 3 6.74 1.94 -10.36
C SER A 3 6.98 0.43 -10.51
N LEU A 4 8.24 0.01 -10.54
CA LEU A 4 8.62 -1.39 -10.76
C LEU A 4 8.38 -2.25 -9.50
N TYR A 5 8.82 -1.79 -8.33
CA TYR A 5 8.58 -2.51 -7.07
C TYR A 5 7.11 -2.46 -6.64
N HIS A 6 6.42 -1.35 -6.90
CA HIS A 6 4.99 -1.23 -6.66
C HIS A 6 4.19 -2.30 -7.41
N ALA A 7 4.35 -2.38 -8.73
CA ALA A 7 3.65 -3.39 -9.55
C ALA A 7 4.02 -4.82 -9.13
N TYR A 8 5.29 -5.08 -8.84
CA TYR A 8 5.75 -6.39 -8.40
C TYR A 8 5.10 -6.82 -7.08
N CYS A 9 5.15 -5.95 -6.07
CA CYS A 9 4.65 -6.28 -4.75
C CYS A 9 3.12 -6.39 -4.73
N GLN A 10 2.40 -5.58 -5.51
CA GLN A 10 0.94 -5.72 -5.68
C GLN A 10 0.57 -7.08 -6.29
N ASN A 11 1.31 -7.52 -7.30
CA ASN A 11 1.06 -8.80 -7.95
C ASN A 11 1.52 -10.02 -7.12
N LYS A 12 2.31 -9.82 -6.06
CA LYS A 12 2.95 -10.92 -5.32
C LYS A 12 1.94 -11.89 -4.71
N ALA A 13 0.83 -11.39 -4.16
CA ALA A 13 -0.21 -12.22 -3.56
C ALA A 13 -0.91 -13.10 -4.61
N ALA A 14 -1.28 -12.54 -5.77
CA ALA A 14 -1.86 -13.28 -6.88
C ALA A 14 -0.89 -14.33 -7.45
N SER A 15 0.38 -13.96 -7.63
CA SER A 15 1.43 -14.89 -8.06
C SER A 15 1.62 -16.04 -7.09
N ASP A 16 1.55 -15.80 -5.77
CA ASP A 16 1.63 -16.87 -4.77
C ASP A 16 0.42 -17.78 -4.78
N ALA A 17 -0.80 -17.24 -4.97
CA ALA A 17 -2.02 -18.03 -5.06
C ALA A 17 -1.96 -19.01 -6.25
N ILE A 18 -1.65 -18.50 -7.45
CA ILE A 18 -1.47 -19.31 -8.66
C ILE A 18 -0.37 -20.35 -8.44
N ARG A 19 0.74 -19.97 -7.81
CA ARG A 19 1.84 -20.91 -7.57
C ARG A 19 1.44 -22.03 -6.62
N LYS A 20 0.71 -21.73 -5.55
CA LYS A 20 0.22 -22.76 -4.62
C LYS A 20 -0.77 -23.70 -5.30
N GLU A 21 -1.70 -23.14 -6.07
CA GLU A 21 -2.75 -23.92 -6.75
C GLU A 21 -2.19 -24.82 -7.87
N PHE A 22 -1.25 -24.31 -8.67
CA PHE A 22 -0.82 -25.01 -9.89
C PHE A 22 0.61 -25.57 -9.84
N CYS A 23 1.49 -25.04 -8.99
CA CYS A 23 2.91 -25.44 -9.01
C CYS A 23 3.26 -26.51 -7.98
N GLU A 24 2.53 -26.63 -6.87
CA GLU A 24 2.80 -27.70 -5.89
C GLU A 24 2.37 -29.08 -6.41
N MET A 25 1.48 -29.11 -7.40
CA MET A 25 1.01 -30.34 -8.06
C MET A 25 1.66 -30.60 -9.43
N SER A 26 2.54 -29.70 -9.93
CA SER A 26 3.09 -29.78 -11.28
C SER A 26 4.58 -30.16 -11.29
N SER A 27 4.92 -31.23 -12.01
CA SER A 27 6.30 -31.69 -12.21
C SER A 27 7.17 -30.69 -12.99
N PHE A 28 6.55 -29.79 -13.77
CA PHE A 28 7.27 -28.84 -14.63
C PHE A 28 8.26 -27.97 -13.84
N PHE A 29 7.83 -27.37 -12.73
CA PHE A 29 8.69 -26.48 -11.96
C PHE A 29 9.79 -27.23 -11.19
N ALA A 30 9.52 -28.47 -10.76
CA ALA A 30 10.52 -29.34 -10.15
C ALA A 30 11.61 -29.73 -11.17
N ASP A 31 11.23 -30.02 -12.41
CA ASP A 31 12.17 -30.33 -13.50
C ASP A 31 13.01 -29.12 -13.89
N CYS A 32 12.39 -27.95 -14.01
CA CYS A 32 13.10 -26.68 -14.20
C CYS A 32 14.10 -26.42 -13.08
N GLN A 33 13.72 -26.64 -11.81
CA GLN A 33 14.61 -26.45 -10.66
C GLN A 33 15.82 -27.40 -10.72
N ARG A 34 15.59 -28.69 -11.01
CA ARG A 34 16.67 -29.68 -11.14
C ARG A 34 17.62 -29.33 -12.29
N ARG A 35 17.08 -29.00 -13.46
CA ARG A 35 17.88 -28.62 -14.64
C ARG A 35 18.71 -27.36 -14.40
N ALA A 36 18.19 -26.41 -13.64
CA ALA A 36 18.90 -25.19 -13.27
C ALA A 36 19.90 -25.40 -12.10
N GLY A 37 19.91 -26.57 -11.45
CA GLY A 37 20.75 -26.83 -10.27
C GLY A 37 20.41 -25.93 -9.08
N HIS A 38 19.16 -25.46 -8.99
CA HIS A 38 18.77 -24.49 -7.97
C HIS A 38 18.44 -25.17 -6.63
N PRO A 39 19.05 -24.71 -5.52
CA PRO A 39 18.82 -25.31 -4.20
C PRO A 39 17.48 -24.91 -3.57
N LEU A 40 16.82 -23.88 -4.09
CA LEU A 40 15.58 -23.35 -3.54
C LEU A 40 14.44 -23.46 -4.56
N PRO A 41 13.17 -23.56 -4.12
CA PRO A 41 12.03 -23.53 -5.02
C PRO A 41 11.84 -22.13 -5.62
N LEU A 42 11.17 -22.07 -6.79
CA LEU A 42 10.89 -20.82 -7.50
C LEU A 42 10.30 -19.72 -6.59
N GLY A 43 9.39 -20.09 -5.69
CA GLY A 43 8.77 -19.14 -4.76
C GLY A 43 9.77 -18.38 -3.89
N ALA A 44 10.89 -19.00 -3.50
CA ALA A 44 11.93 -18.34 -2.72
C ALA A 44 12.66 -17.27 -3.54
N TYR A 45 12.85 -17.50 -4.85
CA TYR A 45 13.44 -16.51 -5.76
C TYR A 45 12.47 -15.36 -6.04
N LEU A 46 11.18 -15.64 -6.19
CA LEU A 46 10.13 -14.63 -6.35
C LEU A 46 9.93 -13.77 -5.09
N LEU A 47 10.43 -14.19 -3.92
CA LEU A 47 10.41 -13.34 -2.73
C LEU A 47 11.57 -12.34 -2.70
N LYS A 48 12.63 -12.54 -3.48
CA LYS A 48 13.86 -11.73 -3.45
C LYS A 48 13.61 -10.24 -3.72
N PRO A 49 12.75 -9.81 -4.67
CA PRO A 49 12.49 -8.38 -4.86
C PRO A 49 11.85 -7.72 -3.63
N VAL A 50 10.87 -8.38 -2.99
CA VAL A 50 10.24 -7.89 -1.74
C VAL A 50 11.28 -7.79 -0.60
N GLN A 51 12.18 -8.76 -0.50
CA GLN A 51 13.28 -8.71 0.46
C GLN A 51 14.31 -7.62 0.13
N ARG A 52 14.56 -7.38 -1.15
CA ARG A 52 15.57 -6.40 -1.59
C ARG A 52 15.13 -4.98 -1.28
N ILE A 53 13.87 -4.64 -1.57
CA ILE A 53 13.35 -3.30 -1.32
C ILE A 53 13.31 -2.97 0.18
N THR A 54 12.98 -3.95 1.03
CA THR A 54 12.97 -3.78 2.49
C THR A 54 14.36 -3.70 3.11
N LYS A 55 15.39 -4.20 2.42
CA LYS A 55 16.79 -4.12 2.88
C LYS A 55 17.45 -2.76 2.64
N TYR A 56 17.05 -2.00 1.61
CA TYR A 56 17.74 -0.74 1.31
C TYR A 56 17.71 0.26 2.45
N GLN A 57 16.59 0.40 3.16
CA GLN A 57 16.51 1.29 4.33
C GLN A 57 17.43 0.85 5.48
N LEU A 58 17.67 -0.46 5.64
CA LEU A 58 18.62 -0.97 6.65
C LEU A 58 20.05 -0.63 6.27
N LEU A 59 20.41 -0.82 5.00
CA LEU A 59 21.75 -0.50 4.49
C LEU A 59 22.02 1.02 4.55
N LEU A 60 21.02 1.84 4.23
CA LEU A 60 21.13 3.30 4.30
C LEU A 60 21.25 3.80 5.74
N ARG A 61 20.51 3.21 6.70
CA ARG A 61 20.69 3.50 8.14
C ARG A 61 22.09 3.15 8.62
N GLU A 62 22.62 2.01 8.16
CA GLU A 62 23.96 1.60 8.56
C GLU A 62 25.04 2.49 7.93
N LEU A 63 24.83 2.91 6.69
CA LEU A 63 25.70 3.88 6.01
C LEU A 63 25.66 5.25 6.70
N GLU A 64 24.49 5.73 7.11
CA GLU A 64 24.32 7.01 7.79
C GLU A 64 25.15 7.08 9.08
N ARG A 65 25.23 5.98 9.83
CA ARG A 65 26.04 5.88 11.07
C ARG A 65 27.53 6.07 10.81
N HIS A 66 28.04 5.52 9.71
CA HIS A 66 29.48 5.42 9.43
C HIS A 66 30.00 6.38 8.36
N CYS A 67 29.11 7.10 7.67
CA CYS A 67 29.49 8.08 6.66
C CYS A 67 30.12 9.33 7.29
N ARG A 68 30.98 10.00 6.51
CA ARG A 68 31.59 11.27 6.90
C ARG A 68 30.51 12.35 7.07
N PRO A 69 30.70 13.33 7.97
CA PRO A 69 29.71 14.36 8.24
C PRO A 69 29.22 15.10 6.99
N GLU A 70 30.08 15.28 5.99
CA GLU A 70 29.79 16.02 4.76
C GLU A 70 28.81 15.31 3.83
N VAL A 71 28.68 13.97 3.94
CA VAL A 71 27.81 13.14 3.08
C VAL A 71 26.55 12.66 3.83
N ARG A 72 26.52 12.88 5.15
CA ARG A 72 25.42 12.44 6.01
C ARG A 72 24.06 13.04 5.62
N PRO A 73 23.94 14.33 5.24
CA PRO A 73 22.66 14.89 4.80
C PRO A 73 22.08 14.17 3.58
N GLU A 74 22.92 13.83 2.59
CA GLU A 74 22.50 13.12 1.37
C GLU A 74 22.06 11.69 1.69
N VAL A 75 22.78 11.00 2.58
CA VAL A 75 22.39 9.64 3.02
C VAL A 75 21.07 9.68 3.79
N ALA A 76 20.86 10.67 4.65
CA ALA A 76 19.61 10.86 5.38
C ALA A 76 18.43 11.14 4.42
N ALA A 77 18.64 11.96 3.40
CA ALA A 77 17.63 12.24 2.36
C ALA A 77 17.28 10.98 1.55
N ALA A 78 18.28 10.17 1.19
CA ALA A 78 18.07 8.90 0.51
C ALA A 78 17.31 7.89 1.40
N LEU A 79 17.63 7.84 2.70
CA LEU A 79 16.92 7.02 3.68
C LEU A 79 15.45 7.45 3.80
N SER A 80 15.17 8.75 3.93
CA SER A 80 13.81 9.30 3.96
C SER A 80 13.01 8.87 2.74
N THR A 81 13.59 9.04 1.55
CA THR A 81 12.98 8.64 0.28
C THR A 81 12.68 7.14 0.24
N MET A 82 13.58 6.30 0.75
CA MET A 82 13.39 4.85 0.79
C MET A 82 12.27 4.43 1.77
N LEU A 83 12.16 5.13 2.92
CA LEU A 83 11.09 4.89 3.88
C LEU A 83 9.72 5.31 3.32
N GLU A 84 9.64 6.45 2.65
CA GLU A 84 8.42 6.90 1.95
C GLU A 84 8.01 5.91 0.86
N LEU A 85 8.97 5.41 0.07
CA LEU A 85 8.73 4.39 -0.95
C LEU A 85 8.13 3.11 -0.34
N LEU A 86 8.69 2.63 0.77
CA LEU A 86 8.16 1.47 1.47
C LEU A 86 6.77 1.72 2.03
N ALA A 87 6.50 2.90 2.57
CA ALA A 87 5.17 3.28 3.06
C ALA A 87 4.14 3.28 1.93
N GLN A 88 4.48 3.85 0.76
CA GLN A 88 3.62 3.86 -0.43
C GLN A 88 3.34 2.45 -0.95
N ILE A 89 4.37 1.61 -1.07
CA ILE A 89 4.23 0.21 -1.50
C ILE A 89 3.36 -0.56 -0.51
N ASN A 90 3.61 -0.42 0.79
CA ASN A 90 2.84 -1.09 1.83
C ASN A 90 1.37 -0.69 1.78
N ALA A 91 1.08 0.61 1.68
CA ALA A 91 -0.28 1.14 1.53
C ALA A 91 -0.98 0.59 0.28
N ALA A 92 -0.24 0.41 -0.82
CA ALA A 92 -0.80 -0.05 -2.08
C ALA A 92 -0.93 -1.59 -2.19
N ILE A 93 -0.14 -2.37 -1.45
CA ILE A 93 -0.29 -3.84 -1.34
C ILE A 93 -1.43 -4.17 -0.38
N HIS A 94 -1.51 -3.49 0.76
CA HIS A 94 -2.62 -3.60 1.71
C HIS A 94 -3.85 -2.85 1.20
N GLN A 95 -4.04 -2.88 -0.12
CA GLN A 95 -5.08 -2.21 -0.86
C GLN A 95 -6.38 -2.31 -0.08
N LEU A 96 -6.77 -1.14 0.39
CA LEU A 96 -7.90 -0.89 1.23
C LEU A 96 -9.09 -1.61 0.59
N HIS A 97 -9.78 -2.47 1.34
CA HIS A 97 -11.03 -3.07 0.86
C HIS A 97 -12.12 -2.00 0.83
N ILE A 98 -11.99 -1.04 -0.08
CA ILE A 98 -12.94 0.04 -0.32
C ILE A 98 -13.94 -0.45 -1.37
N SER A 99 -15.17 -0.69 -0.95
CA SER A 99 -16.29 -0.97 -1.85
C SER A 99 -17.14 0.26 -2.13
N GLY A 100 -17.92 0.23 -3.21
CA GLY A 100 -18.87 1.29 -3.56
C GLY A 100 -18.24 2.57 -4.11
N PHE A 101 -16.94 2.57 -4.43
CA PHE A 101 -16.32 3.66 -5.18
C PHE A 101 -16.56 3.44 -6.68
N ASN A 102 -17.35 4.33 -7.30
CA ASN A 102 -17.64 4.29 -8.74
C ASN A 102 -16.51 4.96 -9.53
N GLY A 103 -15.33 4.36 -9.50
CA GLY A 103 -14.13 4.83 -10.20
C GLY A 103 -12.96 3.88 -9.98
N ASP A 104 -11.84 4.14 -10.66
CA ASP A 104 -10.61 3.38 -10.45
C ASP A 104 -9.75 4.07 -9.40
N LEU A 105 -9.59 3.45 -8.22
CA LEU A 105 -8.76 3.96 -7.13
C LEU A 105 -7.30 4.18 -7.57
N ARG A 106 -6.82 3.43 -8.56
CA ARG A 106 -5.45 3.57 -9.09
C ARG A 106 -5.23 4.91 -9.78
N LEU A 107 -6.29 5.52 -10.33
CA LEU A 107 -6.23 6.83 -10.98
C LEU A 107 -6.14 7.99 -10.00
N LEU A 108 -6.41 7.77 -8.71
CA LEU A 108 -6.25 8.77 -7.67
C LEU A 108 -4.78 8.99 -7.28
N GLY A 109 -3.85 8.16 -7.78
CA GLY A 109 -2.44 8.24 -7.44
C GLY A 109 -2.12 7.63 -6.06
N PRO A 110 -0.95 7.92 -5.50
CA PRO A 110 -0.50 7.32 -4.24
C PRO A 110 -1.33 7.80 -3.05
N LEU A 111 -1.59 6.89 -2.11
CA LEU A 111 -2.15 7.22 -0.80
C LEU A 111 -1.10 7.94 0.05
N ARG A 112 -1.43 9.14 0.53
CA ARG A 112 -0.57 9.98 1.38
C ARG A 112 -0.90 9.85 2.86
N LEU A 113 -2.18 9.77 3.20
CA LEU A 113 -2.62 9.71 4.59
C LEU A 113 -3.89 8.87 4.73
N GLN A 114 -4.02 8.19 5.85
CA GLN A 114 -5.27 7.57 6.28
C GLN A 114 -5.48 7.77 7.77
N SER A 115 -6.71 8.09 8.18
CA SER A 115 -7.06 8.27 9.58
C SER A 115 -8.56 8.14 9.79
N GLU A 116 -8.97 7.62 10.94
CA GLU A 116 -10.36 7.73 11.40
C GLU A 116 -10.56 9.08 12.11
N CYS A 117 -11.66 9.79 11.80
CA CYS A 117 -12.02 11.03 12.47
C CYS A 117 -13.53 11.28 12.46
N ASP A 118 -13.96 12.27 13.22
CA ASP A 118 -15.33 12.76 13.22
C ASP A 118 -15.49 13.87 12.17
N VAL A 119 -16.41 13.66 11.23
CA VAL A 119 -16.69 14.61 10.14
C VAL A 119 -18.01 15.32 10.41
N TYR A 120 -17.99 16.66 10.39
CA TYR A 120 -19.15 17.51 10.58
C TYR A 120 -19.55 18.15 9.26
N GLN A 121 -20.79 17.93 8.83
CA GLN A 121 -21.31 18.60 7.64
C GLN A 121 -21.76 20.02 7.99
N PHE A 122 -21.15 21.01 7.32
CA PHE A 122 -21.57 22.39 7.41
C PHE A 122 -22.65 22.70 6.37
N SER A 123 -23.74 23.37 6.79
CA SER A 123 -24.79 23.82 5.88
C SER A 123 -25.12 25.28 6.14
N ARG A 124 -24.87 26.15 5.14
CA ARG A 124 -25.21 27.58 5.20
C ARG A 124 -26.70 27.84 5.47
N LYS A 125 -27.60 26.92 5.09
CA LYS A 125 -29.04 27.04 5.32
C LYS A 125 -29.44 26.77 6.79
N LYS A 126 -28.63 26.03 7.53
CA LYS A 126 -28.85 25.75 8.96
C LYS A 126 -27.98 26.70 9.78
N LYS A 127 -28.47 27.93 9.99
CA LYS A 127 -27.84 29.03 10.78
C LYS A 127 -27.01 28.53 11.99
N GLY A 128 -25.73 28.22 11.80
CA GLY A 128 -24.78 27.88 12.86
C GLY A 128 -24.97 26.56 13.61
N LYS A 129 -25.95 25.70 13.27
CA LYS A 129 -26.11 24.41 13.95
C LYS A 129 -25.20 23.35 13.31
N THR A 130 -24.17 22.93 14.04
CA THR A 130 -23.28 21.84 13.62
C THR A 130 -24.09 20.54 13.46
N ALA A 131 -23.98 19.90 12.29
CA ALA A 131 -24.63 18.60 12.09
C ALA A 131 -24.02 17.53 13.02
N ARG A 132 -24.74 16.44 13.25
CA ARG A 132 -24.23 15.31 14.04
C ARG A 132 -22.92 14.80 13.42
N ALA A 133 -21.93 14.57 14.28
CA ALA A 133 -20.65 13.98 13.92
C ALA A 133 -20.86 12.64 13.19
N GLN A 134 -20.18 12.48 12.05
CA GLN A 134 -20.13 11.23 11.30
C GLN A 134 -18.74 10.63 11.42
N ARG A 135 -18.63 9.47 12.08
CA ARG A 135 -17.38 8.69 12.10
C ARG A 135 -17.03 8.24 10.69
N ARG A 136 -15.87 8.66 10.18
CA ARG A 136 -15.39 8.32 8.84
C ARG A 136 -13.91 7.99 8.90
N HIS A 137 -13.51 7.04 8.06
CA HIS A 137 -12.11 6.82 7.73
C HIS A 137 -11.80 7.61 6.47
N LEU A 138 -10.80 8.48 6.54
CA LEU A 138 -10.36 9.31 5.43
C LEU A 138 -9.19 8.65 4.73
N PHE A 139 -9.20 8.68 3.41
CA PHE A 139 -8.08 8.27 2.57
C PHE A 139 -7.70 9.45 1.66
N LEU A 140 -6.54 10.03 1.92
CA LEU A 140 -5.99 11.13 1.14
C LEU A 140 -5.08 10.58 0.05
N PHE A 141 -5.50 10.70 -1.20
CA PHE A 141 -4.69 10.42 -2.39
C PHE A 141 -4.30 11.72 -3.08
N ASP A 142 -3.30 11.68 -3.96
CA ASP A 142 -2.88 12.87 -4.74
C ASP A 142 -4.03 13.47 -5.57
N GLY A 143 -4.90 12.63 -6.11
CA GLY A 143 -6.05 13.02 -6.94
C GLY A 143 -7.34 13.28 -6.17
N GLY A 144 -7.40 13.02 -4.85
CA GLY A 144 -8.64 13.19 -4.10
C GLY A 144 -8.66 12.65 -2.68
N VAL A 145 -9.67 13.07 -1.92
CA VAL A 145 -9.95 12.60 -0.55
C VAL A 145 -11.18 11.72 -0.55
N LEU A 146 -11.03 10.45 -0.17
CA LEU A 146 -12.14 9.52 0.02
C LEU A 146 -12.58 9.52 1.48
N PHE A 147 -13.89 9.52 1.67
CA PHE A 147 -14.57 9.39 2.95
C PHE A 147 -15.26 8.04 2.96
N CYS A 148 -14.82 7.16 3.83
CA CYS A 148 -15.34 5.81 3.95
C CYS A 148 -15.95 5.57 5.34
N LYS A 149 -16.85 4.59 5.42
CA LYS A 149 -17.34 4.04 6.69
C LYS A 149 -16.68 2.67 6.90
N LYS A 150 -15.96 2.50 8.00
CA LYS A 150 -15.40 1.20 8.39
C LYS A 150 -16.55 0.21 8.65
N ARG A 151 -16.44 -1.00 8.11
CA ARG A 151 -17.37 -2.12 8.35
C ARG A 151 -16.59 -3.30 8.94
N ASN A 152 -17.26 -4.06 9.79
CA ASN A 152 -16.73 -5.34 10.23
C ASN A 152 -17.00 -6.37 9.11
N PRO A 153 -16.04 -7.27 8.83
CA PRO A 153 -16.26 -8.34 7.87
C PRO A 153 -17.44 -9.22 8.31
N PRO A 154 -18.26 -9.72 7.36
CA PRO A 154 -19.52 -10.42 7.67
C PRO A 154 -19.36 -11.82 8.27
N SER A 155 -18.15 -12.34 8.53
CA SER A 155 -17.96 -13.70 9.06
C SER A 155 -16.65 -13.85 9.86
N GLN A 156 -16.81 -14.14 11.16
CA GLN A 156 -15.81 -14.43 12.20
C GLN A 156 -14.72 -13.36 12.48
N PRO A 157 -14.50 -12.98 13.76
CA PRO A 157 -13.45 -12.04 14.13
C PRO A 157 -12.13 -12.79 14.26
N SER A 158 -11.43 -13.04 13.15
CA SER A 158 -9.99 -13.27 13.25
C SER A 158 -9.31 -11.89 13.32
N SER A 159 -8.38 -11.67 14.25
CA SER A 159 -7.64 -10.41 14.37
C SER A 159 -6.73 -10.10 13.18
N LEU A 160 -6.74 -10.99 12.17
CA LEU A 160 -5.95 -10.93 10.94
C LEU A 160 -6.78 -10.53 9.73
N ASP A 161 -8.11 -10.37 9.88
CA ASP A 161 -8.96 -10.02 8.74
C ASP A 161 -8.73 -8.56 8.30
N PRO A 162 -8.46 -8.33 7.01
CA PRO A 162 -8.18 -7.00 6.50
C PRO A 162 -9.40 -6.08 6.64
N GLU A 163 -9.16 -4.88 7.15
CA GLU A 163 -10.21 -3.91 7.46
C GLU A 163 -11.01 -3.52 6.21
N TYR A 164 -12.35 -3.54 6.32
CA TYR A 164 -13.26 -3.24 5.22
C TYR A 164 -13.83 -1.83 5.32
N TYR A 165 -13.89 -1.15 4.18
CA TYR A 165 -14.29 0.25 4.07
C TYR A 165 -15.38 0.40 3.00
N GLU A 166 -16.46 1.08 3.34
CA GLU A 166 -17.52 1.40 2.38
C GLU A 166 -17.42 2.87 1.99
N HIS A 167 -17.19 3.16 0.71
CA HIS A 167 -17.12 4.52 0.19
C HIS A 167 -18.45 5.27 0.40
N LYS A 168 -18.35 6.53 0.83
CA LYS A 168 -19.50 7.43 1.04
C LYS A 168 -19.41 8.71 0.24
N MET A 169 -18.21 9.27 0.08
CA MET A 169 -18.00 10.52 -0.62
C MET A 169 -16.55 10.60 -1.09
N CYS A 170 -16.33 11.24 -2.22
CA CYS A 170 -15.01 11.58 -2.72
C CYS A 170 -14.98 13.09 -3.03
N ILE A 171 -13.92 13.77 -2.59
CA ILE A 171 -13.64 15.15 -2.96
C ILE A 171 -12.40 15.13 -3.86
N PRO A 172 -12.53 15.37 -5.18
CA PRO A 172 -11.37 15.38 -6.07
C PRO A 172 -10.47 16.59 -5.76
N ILE A 173 -9.15 16.37 -5.79
CA ILE A 173 -8.18 17.45 -5.74
C ILE A 173 -7.93 17.87 -7.19
N ILE A 174 -8.60 18.94 -7.61
CA ILE A 174 -8.39 19.50 -8.96
C ILE A 174 -7.08 20.28 -8.91
N SER A 175 -6.04 19.77 -9.56
CA SER A 175 -4.88 20.61 -9.89
C SER A 175 -5.35 21.68 -10.87
N ARG A 176 -5.42 22.94 -10.42
CA ARG A 176 -5.47 24.05 -11.37
C ARG A 176 -4.09 24.09 -12.03
N ALA A 177 -3.98 23.55 -13.24
CA ALA A 177 -2.83 23.80 -14.09
C ALA A 177 -2.76 25.33 -14.30
N THR A 178 -1.80 25.98 -13.66
CA THR A 178 -1.29 27.30 -14.03
C THR A 178 -0.20 27.14 -15.07
#